data_AF-A0A7Y6E3L9-F1
#
_entry.id   AF-A0A7Y6E3L9-F1
#
_cell.length_a   1.000
_cell.length_b   1.000
_cell.length_c   1.000
_cell.angle_alpha   90.00
_cell.angle_beta   90.00
_cell.angle_gamma   90.00
#
_symmetry.space_group_name_H-M   'P 1'
#
loop_
_entity.id
_entity.type
_entity.pdbx_description
1 polymer ?
#
loop_
_entity_poly.entity_id
_entity_poly.type
_entity_poly.pdbx_seq_one_letter_code
_entity_poly.pdbx_strand_id
1 'polypeptide(L)'
;LFTDPSTREGIDLLITSGYDMTPDPLEFFQTLQTGEFANYGSWSNPEYDEIIKQALAATDPNVRADLTEKAQQVMLRELPGIPLWDSPLSLYMNSRITGATSNIVQLSFPWAATLGSAH
;
A
#
# COMPACT_ATOMS: atom_id res chain seq x y z
N LEU A 1 14.39 5.97 11.51
CA LEU A 1 14.18 4.89 10.53
C LEU A 1 13.46 5.39 9.29
N PHE A 2 12.20 5.84 9.37
CA PHE A 2 11.43 6.19 8.16
C PHE A 2 11.77 7.55 7.57
N THR A 3 12.02 8.58 8.39
CA THR A 3 12.20 9.97 7.92
C THR A 3 13.65 10.38 7.69
N ASP A 4 14.61 9.68 8.30
CA ASP A 4 16.04 9.98 8.23
C ASP A 4 16.78 8.77 7.63
N PRO A 5 17.26 8.86 6.37
CA PRO A 5 17.99 7.78 5.72
C PRO A 5 19.26 7.34 6.46
N SER A 6 19.94 8.25 7.18
CA SER A 6 21.18 7.91 7.92
C SER A 6 20.94 6.87 9.01
N THR A 7 19.72 6.83 9.55
CA THR A 7 19.33 5.83 10.56
C THR A 7 19.18 4.41 10.00
N ARG A 8 19.36 4.22 8.68
CA ARG A 8 19.35 2.91 8.00
C ARG A 8 20.74 2.42 7.60
N GLU A 9 21.80 3.17 7.91
CA GLU A 9 23.17 2.71 7.66
C GLU A 9 23.44 1.39 8.39
N GLY A 10 23.92 0.39 7.64
CA GLY A 10 24.19 -0.96 8.17
C GLY A 10 22.95 -1.85 8.36
N ILE A 11 21.77 -1.43 7.88
CA ILE A 11 20.57 -2.27 7.85
C ILE A 11 20.44 -2.90 6.46
N ASP A 12 20.50 -4.23 6.38
CA ASP A 12 20.34 -4.96 5.11
C ASP A 12 18.87 -5.10 4.68
N LEU A 13 17.96 -5.26 5.66
CA LEU A 13 16.52 -5.43 5.42
C LEU A 13 15.71 -4.64 6.45
N LEU A 14 14.69 -3.92 5.97
CA LEU A 14 13.72 -3.23 6.80
C LEU A 14 12.35 -3.90 6.67
N ILE A 15 11.79 -4.37 7.79
CA ILE A 15 10.40 -4.82 7.81
C ILE A 15 9.50 -3.59 7.89
N THR A 16 8.60 -3.46 6.92
CA THR A 16 7.60 -2.39 6.85
C THR A 16 6.20 -2.99 6.82
N SER A 17 5.24 -2.22 7.32
CA SER A 17 3.82 -2.50 7.19
C SER A 17 3.14 -1.24 6.69
N GLY A 18 2.27 -1.38 5.69
CA GLY A 18 1.49 -0.29 5.13
C GLY A 18 0.02 -0.69 5.01
N TYR A 19 -0.78 0.25 4.55
CA TYR A 19 -2.18 0.04 4.19
C TYR A 19 -2.52 0.96 3.03
N ASP A 20 -3.41 0.52 2.16
CA ASP A 20 -3.92 1.37 1.09
C ASP A 20 -5.07 2.22 1.62
N MET A 21 -5.09 3.50 1.24
CA MET A 21 -6.22 4.39 1.54
C MET A 21 -7.33 4.27 0.50
N THR A 22 -6.99 3.75 -0.69
CA THR A 22 -7.90 3.56 -1.81
C THR A 22 -7.89 2.11 -2.28
N PRO A 23 -8.93 1.63 -3.00
CA PRO A 23 -8.94 0.29 -3.57
C PRO A 23 -8.10 0.20 -4.87
N ASP A 24 -6.99 0.93 -4.94
CA ASP A 24 -6.20 1.11 -6.16
C ASP A 24 -4.80 0.51 -5.99
N PRO A 25 -4.47 -0.60 -6.67
CA PRO A 25 -3.17 -1.25 -6.48
C PRO A 25 -1.99 -0.38 -6.91
N LEU A 26 -2.19 0.62 -7.78
CA LEU A 26 -1.12 1.53 -8.18
C LEU A 26 -0.61 2.36 -6.99
N GLU A 27 -1.43 2.56 -5.96
CA GLU A 27 -1.07 3.29 -4.73
C GLU A 27 0.18 2.70 -4.07
N PHE A 28 0.29 1.36 -4.03
CA PHE A 28 1.45 0.68 -3.49
C PHE A 28 2.64 0.73 -4.45
N PHE A 29 2.43 0.41 -5.73
CA PHE A 29 3.52 0.30 -6.70
C PHE A 29 4.24 1.63 -6.95
N GLN A 30 3.53 2.76 -6.95
CA GLN A 30 4.18 4.07 -7.14
C GLN A 30 5.20 4.39 -6.04
N THR A 31 5.05 3.83 -4.83
CA THR A 31 5.98 4.08 -3.71
C THR A 31 7.40 3.57 -3.95
N LEU A 32 7.58 2.67 -4.92
CA LEU A 32 8.88 2.12 -5.31
C LEU A 32 9.57 2.92 -6.42
N GLN A 33 8.94 3.99 -6.94
CA GLN A 33 9.60 4.85 -7.92
C GLN A 33 10.91 5.43 -7.35
N THR A 34 11.85 5.69 -8.26
CA THR A 34 13.16 6.25 -7.89
C THR A 34 12.98 7.57 -7.16
N GLY A 35 13.53 7.66 -5.94
CA GLY A 35 13.51 8.87 -5.13
C GLY A 35 12.24 9.09 -4.29
N GLU A 36 11.26 8.18 -4.38
CA GLU A 36 10.08 8.25 -3.52
C GLU A 36 10.43 8.06 -2.04
N PHE A 37 9.73 8.79 -1.17
CA PHE A 37 10.03 8.80 0.27
C PHE A 37 9.89 7.40 0.91
N ALA A 38 8.88 6.66 0.47
CA ALA A 38 8.58 5.32 0.96
C ALA A 38 9.47 4.22 0.34
N ASN A 39 10.31 4.56 -0.65
CA ASN A 39 11.30 3.66 -1.23
C ASN A 39 12.54 3.55 -0.32
N TYR A 40 12.36 2.91 0.83
CA TYR A 40 13.38 2.86 1.88
C TYR A 40 14.65 2.09 1.48
N GLY A 41 14.54 1.16 0.54
CA GLY A 41 15.66 0.41 -0.03
C GLY A 41 16.43 1.17 -1.12
N SER A 42 15.98 2.37 -1.51
CA SER A 42 16.58 3.17 -2.58
C SER A 42 16.74 2.40 -3.89
N TRP A 43 15.82 1.47 -4.16
CA TRP A 43 15.78 0.74 -5.42
C TRP A 43 15.45 1.70 -6.57
N SER A 44 16.02 1.46 -7.75
CA SER A 44 15.80 2.31 -8.92
C SER A 44 15.81 1.45 -10.17
N ASN A 45 14.79 1.65 -11.00
CA ASN A 45 14.65 0.97 -12.26
C ASN A 45 13.96 1.90 -13.28
N PRO A 46 14.66 2.35 -14.34
CA PRO A 46 14.10 3.27 -15.33
C PRO A 46 12.89 2.72 -16.10
N GLU A 47 12.82 1.41 -16.34
CA GLU A 47 11.66 0.77 -16.98
C GLU A 47 10.44 0.89 -16.06
N TYR A 48 10.62 0.57 -14.78
CA TYR A 48 9.57 0.68 -13.76
C TYR A 48 9.06 2.11 -13.63
N ASP A 49 9.97 3.08 -13.52
CA ASP A 49 9.63 4.50 -13.36
C ASP A 49 8.76 4.99 -14.52
N GLU A 50 9.09 4.60 -15.75
CA GLU A 50 8.33 4.97 -16.94
C GLU A 50 6.95 4.27 -16.99
N ILE A 51 6.87 2.99 -16.60
CA ILE A 51 5.58 2.27 -16.50
C ILE A 51 4.66 2.97 -15.50
N ILE A 52 5.14 3.30 -14.29
CA ILE A 52 4.33 3.97 -13.27
C ILE A 52 3.87 5.34 -13.76
N LYS A 53 4.76 6.12 -14.38
CA LYS A 53 4.42 7.43 -14.94
C LYS A 53 3.31 7.32 -15.99
N GLN A 54 3.36 6.33 -16.87
CA GLN A 54 2.29 6.08 -17.85
C GLN A 54 1.00 5.63 -17.16
N ALA A 55 1.08 4.76 -16.14
CA ALA A 55 -0.09 4.29 -15.39
C ALA A 55 -0.82 5.44 -14.68
N LEU A 56 -0.06 6.39 -14.12
CA LEU A 56 -0.61 7.59 -13.47
C LEU A 56 -1.26 8.56 -14.47
N ALA A 57 -0.79 8.58 -15.72
CA ALA A 57 -1.33 9.44 -16.78
C ALA A 57 -2.48 8.77 -17.59
N ALA A 58 -2.69 7.47 -17.44
CA ALA A 58 -3.69 6.72 -18.19
C ALA A 58 -5.12 7.06 -17.73
N THR A 59 -5.98 7.44 -18.68
CA THR A 59 -7.40 7.74 -18.43
C THR A 59 -8.32 6.54 -18.70
N ASP A 60 -7.87 5.58 -19.52
CA ASP A 60 -8.58 4.32 -19.73
C ASP A 60 -8.23 3.35 -18.58
N PRO A 61 -9.24 2.83 -17.85
CA PRO A 61 -8.99 1.95 -16.71
C PRO A 61 -8.34 0.61 -17.10
N ASN A 62 -8.59 0.08 -18.30
CA ASN A 62 -7.97 -1.16 -18.77
C ASN A 62 -6.48 -0.92 -19.07
N VAL A 63 -6.16 0.19 -19.74
CA VAL A 63 -4.76 0.57 -20.00
C VAL A 63 -4.00 0.76 -18.68
N ARG A 64 -4.63 1.42 -17.70
CA ARG A 64 -4.05 1.61 -16.37
C ARG A 64 -3.82 0.27 -15.64
N ALA A 65 -4.78 -0.65 -15.73
CA ALA A 65 -4.66 -1.98 -15.14
C ALA A 65 -3.50 -2.77 -15.77
N ASP A 66 -3.40 -2.80 -17.11
CA ASP A 66 -2.33 -3.47 -17.84
C ASP A 66 -0.94 -2.90 -17.49
N LEU A 67 -0.82 -1.58 -17.32
CA LEU A 67 0.42 -0.95 -16.89
C LEU A 67 0.76 -1.28 -15.43
N THR A 68 -0.24 -1.34 -14.56
CA THR A 68 -0.04 -1.72 -13.15
C THR A 68 0.42 -3.17 -13.03
N GLU A 69 -0.13 -4.08 -13.84
CA GLU A 69 0.34 -5.46 -13.94
C GLU A 69 1.81 -5.52 -14.39
N LYS A 70 2.19 -4.74 -15.41
CA LYS A 70 3.60 -4.68 -15.86
C LYS A 70 4.54 -4.21 -14.76
N ALA A 71 4.15 -3.20 -13.99
CA ALA A 71 4.93 -2.76 -12.83
C ALA A 71 5.11 -3.91 -11.81
N GLN A 72 4.02 -4.63 -11.50
CA GLN A 72 4.08 -5.79 -10.63
C GLN A 72 5.06 -6.86 -11.15
N GLN A 73 5.08 -7.14 -12.45
CA GLN A 73 6.01 -8.13 -13.03
C GLN A 73 7.47 -7.72 -12.86
N VAL A 74 7.80 -6.44 -13.02
CA VAL A 74 9.16 -5.93 -12.77
C VAL A 74 9.50 -6.06 -11.28
N MET A 75 8.60 -5.69 -10.39
CA MET A 75 8.79 -5.84 -8.94
C MET A 75 9.01 -7.31 -8.55
N LEU A 76 8.22 -8.25 -9.08
CA LEU A 76 8.37 -9.68 -8.77
C LEU A 76 9.67 -10.28 -9.34
N ARG A 77 10.20 -9.71 -10.43
CA ARG A 77 11.46 -10.12 -11.04
C ARG A 77 12.68 -9.64 -10.25
N GLU A 78 12.65 -8.42 -9.73
CA GLU A 78 13.79 -7.77 -9.08
C GLU A 78 13.72 -7.78 -7.55
N LEU A 79 12.55 -8.09 -7.00
CA LEU A 79 12.27 -8.23 -5.57
C LEU A 79 12.77 -7.04 -4.71
N PRO A 80 12.46 -5.77 -5.06
CA PRO A 80 12.87 -4.62 -4.25
C PRO A 80 12.19 -4.59 -2.88
N GLY A 81 11.09 -5.33 -2.73
CA GLY A 81 10.46 -5.68 -1.46
C GLY A 81 9.88 -7.09 -1.56
N ILE A 82 9.81 -7.79 -0.43
CA ILE A 82 9.28 -9.16 -0.34
C ILE A 82 7.96 -9.09 0.45
N PRO A 83 6.79 -9.22 -0.21
CA PRO A 83 5.51 -9.31 0.49
C PRO A 83 5.49 -10.54 1.39
N LEU A 84 5.09 -10.38 2.66
CA LEU A 84 5.08 -11.47 3.64
C LEU A 84 3.65 -11.95 3.95
N TRP A 85 2.75 -11.05 4.31
CA TRP A 85 1.34 -11.34 4.56
C TRP A 85 0.47 -10.08 4.41
N ASP A 86 -0.83 -10.28 4.21
CA ASP A 86 -1.85 -9.25 4.40
C ASP A 86 -2.44 -9.37 5.81
N SER A 87 -2.47 -8.27 6.56
CA SER A 87 -2.85 -8.28 7.97
C SER A 87 -4.33 -7.95 8.12
N PRO A 88 -5.18 -8.88 8.62
CA PRO A 88 -6.57 -8.57 8.89
C PRO A 88 -6.69 -7.57 10.05
N LEU A 89 -7.65 -6.64 9.95
CA LEU A 89 -8.02 -5.81 11.08
C LEU A 89 -8.94 -6.61 12.02
N SER A 90 -8.42 -6.99 13.19
CA SER A 90 -9.20 -7.69 14.22
C SER A 90 -9.96 -6.70 15.11
N LEU A 91 -11.27 -6.92 15.27
CA LEU A 91 -12.13 -6.14 16.17
C LEU A 91 -12.61 -7.00 17.34
N TYR A 92 -12.52 -6.45 18.55
CA TYR A 92 -13.12 -7.02 19.75
C TYR A 92 -14.29 -6.14 20.17
N MET A 93 -15.50 -6.68 20.08
CA MET A 93 -16.73 -5.93 20.35
C MET A 93 -17.68 -6.74 21.22
N ASN A 94 -18.38 -6.07 22.13
CA ASN A 94 -19.42 -6.72 22.92
C ASN A 94 -20.56 -7.18 22.01
N SER A 95 -21.16 -8.35 22.28
CA SER A 95 -22.25 -8.91 21.46
C SER A 95 -23.49 -8.02 21.38
N ARG A 96 -23.62 -7.01 22.26
CA ARG A 96 -24.70 -6.02 22.24
C ARG A 96 -24.50 -4.87 21.24
N ILE A 97 -23.34 -4.77 20.58
CA ILE A 97 -23.01 -3.67 19.67
C ILE A 97 -22.91 -4.21 18.24
N THR A 98 -23.42 -3.47 17.27
CA THR A 98 -23.38 -3.78 15.83
C THR A 98 -22.84 -2.60 15.03
N GLY A 99 -22.49 -2.82 13.76
CA GLY A 99 -22.22 -1.74 12.79
C GLY A 99 -20.81 -1.15 12.78
N ALA A 100 -19.86 -1.67 13.57
CA ALA A 100 -18.45 -1.33 13.46
C ALA A 100 -17.83 -1.91 12.17
N THR A 101 -16.91 -1.18 11.53
CA THR A 101 -16.25 -1.61 10.28
C THR A 101 -14.94 -2.33 10.58
N SER A 102 -14.77 -3.57 10.11
CA SER A 102 -13.55 -4.37 10.31
C SER A 102 -12.50 -4.13 9.21
N ASN A 103 -12.35 -2.88 8.76
CA ASN A 103 -11.43 -2.49 7.70
C ASN A 103 -10.68 -1.19 8.04
N ILE A 104 -9.59 -0.91 7.33
CA ILE A 104 -8.76 0.28 7.53
C ILE A 104 -9.53 1.59 7.38
N VAL A 105 -10.64 1.57 6.64
CA VAL A 105 -11.54 2.71 6.42
C VAL A 105 -12.06 3.31 7.74
N GLN A 106 -12.00 2.59 8.86
CA GLN A 106 -12.24 3.17 10.20
C GLN A 106 -11.43 4.44 10.51
N LEU A 107 -10.28 4.66 9.86
CA LEU A 107 -9.43 5.84 10.09
C LEU A 107 -10.00 7.12 9.45
N SER A 108 -10.84 6.99 8.42
CA SER A 108 -11.35 8.12 7.62
C SER A 108 -12.88 8.17 7.54
N PHE A 109 -13.57 7.06 7.79
CA PHE A 109 -15.02 6.96 7.81
C PHE A 109 -15.56 7.20 9.23
N PRO A 110 -16.71 7.89 9.41
CA PRO A 110 -17.33 8.13 10.71
C PRO A 110 -17.97 6.87 11.29
N TRP A 111 -17.18 5.83 11.55
CA TRP A 111 -17.60 4.51 12.01
C TRP A 111 -18.43 4.56 13.30
N ALA A 112 -18.20 5.55 14.16
CA ALA A 112 -18.98 5.71 15.39
C ALA A 112 -20.47 6.00 15.09
N ALA A 113 -20.77 6.66 13.97
CA ALA A 113 -22.13 6.97 13.55
C ALA A 113 -22.90 5.73 13.04
N THR A 114 -22.19 4.66 12.69
CA THR A 114 -22.82 3.40 12.25
C THR A 114 -23.03 2.41 13.38
N LEU A 115 -22.60 2.73 14.61
CA LEU A 115 -22.80 1.86 15.75
C LEU A 115 -24.29 1.74 16.11
N GLY A 116 -24.74 0.50 16.28
CA GLY A 116 -26.09 0.16 16.72
C GLY A 116 -26.10 -0.82 17.88
N SER A 117 -27.28 -1.10 18.42
CA SER A 117 -27.51 -2.22 19.32
C SER A 117 -27.79 -3.51 18.54
N ALA A 118 -27.31 -4.64 19.05
CA ALA A 118 -27.83 -5.95 18.67
C ALA A 118 -29.13 -6.18 19.46
N HIS A 119 -30.27 -6.14 18.77
CA HIS A 119 -31.57 -6.57 19.29
C HIS A 119 -31.93 -7.92 18.70
#